data_AF-A0AA35IDR9-F1
#
_entry.id   AF-A0AA35IDR9-F1
#
_cell.length_a   1.000
_cell.length_b   1.000
_cell.length_c   1.000
_cell.angle_alpha   90.00
_cell.angle_beta   90.00
_cell.angle_gamma   90.00
#
_symmetry.space_group_name_H-M   'P 1'
#
loop_
_entity.id
_entity.type
_entity.pdbx_description
1 polymer ?
#
loop_
_entity_poly.entity_id
_entity_poly.type
_entity_poly.pdbx_seq_one_letter_code
_entity_poly.pdbx_strand_id
1 'polypeptide(L)' 'MDMIAEGKLAAEQVEDIGKIISGDAPGRLHDDEIILMSVGGMPVEDVAWGTVVYRKALEQGIGVKLNLWETPVLS' A
#
# COMPACT_ATOMS: atom_id res chain seq x y z
N MET A 1 4.09 9.27 -13.30
CA MET A 1 5.44 9.69 -13.73
C MET A 1 5.49 10.01 -15.22
N ASP A 2 4.80 9.26 -16.07
CA ASP A 2 4.80 9.50 -17.52
C ASP A 2 4.33 10.91 -17.91
N MET A 3 3.26 11.44 -17.30
CA MET A 3 2.81 12.81 -17.57
C MET A 3 3.82 13.89 -17.16
N ILE A 4 4.64 13.63 -16.13
CA ILE A 4 5.75 14.51 -15.76
C ILE A 4 6.85 14.42 -16.81
N ALA A 5 7.22 13.20 -17.22
CA ALA A 5 8.22 12.97 -18.27
C ALA A 5 7.82 13.59 -19.62
N GLU A 6 6.52 13.62 -19.93
CA GLU A 6 5.94 14.27 -21.11
C GLU A 6 5.79 15.80 -20.95
N GLY A 7 6.13 16.38 -19.79
CA GLY A 7 6.00 17.81 -19.50
C GLY A 7 4.56 18.32 -19.38
N LYS A 8 3.58 17.41 -19.23
CA LYS A 8 2.16 17.75 -19.05
C LYS A 8 1.80 18.08 -17.60
N LEU A 9 2.69 17.75 -16.67
CA LEU A 9 2.51 17.96 -15.24
C LEU A 9 3.84 18.36 -14.62
N ALA A 10 3.86 19.39 -13.76
CA ALA A 10 5.05 19.71 -12.99
C ALA A 10 5.20 18.72 -11.82
N ALA A 11 6.45 18.40 -11.44
CA ALA A 11 6.71 17.40 -10.40
C ALA A 11 6.18 17.83 -9.04
N GLU A 12 6.17 19.14 -8.79
CA GLU A 12 5.69 19.81 -7.58
C GLU A 12 4.16 19.73 -7.43
N GLN A 13 3.44 19.34 -8.50
CA GLN A 13 2.00 19.13 -8.46
C GLN A 13 1.62 17.71 -8.03
N VAL A 14 2.59 16.83 -7.78
CA VAL A 14 2.38 15.46 -7.33
C VAL A 14 2.96 15.27 -5.95
N GLU A 15 2.11 14.86 -5.03
CA GLU A 15 2.52 14.48 -3.69
C GLU A 15 2.49 12.96 -3.49
N ASP A 16 3.38 12.48 -2.63
CA ASP A 16 3.45 11.08 -2.24
C ASP A 16 2.56 10.83 -1.01
N ILE A 17 1.62 9.89 -1.13
CA ILE A 17 0.68 9.57 -0.03
C ILE A 17 1.40 9.10 1.23
N GLY A 18 2.53 8.41 1.11
CA GLY A 18 3.35 7.97 2.24
C GLY A 18 3.95 9.15 3.00
N LYS A 19 4.43 10.18 2.28
CA LYS A 19 4.92 11.42 2.90
C LYS A 19 3.82 12.22 3.59
N ILE A 20 2.62 12.24 3.00
CA ILE A 20 1.46 12.87 3.63
C ILE A 20 1.10 12.14 4.93
N ILE A 21 1.08 10.80 4.91
CA ILE A 21 0.78 9.98 6.09
C ILE A 21 1.85 10.14 7.19
N SER A 22 3.13 10.25 6.82
CA SER A 22 4.23 10.48 7.79
C SER A 22 4.31 11.92 8.31
N GLY A 23 3.60 12.86 7.68
CA GLY A 23 3.63 14.29 8.00
C GLY A 23 4.79 15.06 7.35
N ASP A 24 5.52 14.43 6.42
CA ASP A 24 6.62 15.04 5.67
C ASP A 24 6.14 15.88 4.48
N ALA A 25 4.86 15.75 4.10
CA ALA A 25 4.18 16.56 3.08
C ALA A 25 2.79 16.99 3.57
N PRO A 26 2.28 18.16 3.16
CA PRO A 26 0.94 18.58 3.51
C PRO A 26 -0.11 17.70 2.85
N GLY A 27 -1.19 17.42 3.59
CA GLY A 27 -2.42 16.89 2.99
C GLY A 27 -3.25 18.00 2.34
N ARG A 28 -4.56 17.92 2.47
CA ARG A 28 -5.47 19.01 2.07
C ARG A 28 -5.12 20.31 2.81
N LEU A 29 -5.04 21.41 2.07
CA LEU A 29 -4.75 22.75 2.57
C LEU A 29 -6.01 23.60 2.72
N HIS A 30 -7.03 23.39 1.88
CA HIS A 30 -8.32 24.09 2.00
C HIS A 30 -9.50 23.30 1.43
N ASP A 31 -10.72 23.73 1.77
CA ASP A 31 -11.96 22.99 1.47
C ASP A 31 -12.30 22.95 -0.03
N ASP A 32 -11.92 24.00 -0.77
CA ASP A 32 -12.20 24.10 -2.21
C ASP A 32 -11.26 23.25 -3.11
N GLU A 33 -10.25 22.57 -2.55
CA GLU A 33 -9.33 21.76 -3.36
C GLU A 33 -9.99 20.50 -3.92
N ILE A 34 -9.83 20.29 -5.22
CA ILE A 34 -10.11 19.00 -5.86
C ILE A 34 -8.83 18.19 -5.82
N ILE A 35 -8.84 17.08 -5.07
CA ILE A 35 -7.69 16.18 -4.95
C ILE A 35 -7.95 14.94 -5.81
N LEU A 36 -7.05 14.67 -6.75
CA LEU A 36 -7.07 13.45 -7.54
C LEU A 36 -5.99 12.50 -7.03
N MET A 37 -6.42 11.34 -6.52
CA MET A 37 -5.52 10.24 -6.21
C MET A 37 -5.52 9.24 -7.36
N SER A 38 -4.35 9.02 -7.96
CA SER A 38 -4.15 7.99 -8.97
C SER A 38 -3.26 6.91 -8.38
N VAL A 39 -3.84 5.77 -8.00
CA VAL A 39 -3.11 4.63 -7.44
C VAL A 39 -3.21 3.44 -8.39
N GLY A 40 -2.06 2.83 -8.72
CA GLY A 40 -1.98 1.60 -9.52
C GLY A 40 -2.08 0.32 -8.67
N GLY A 41 -2.13 0.46 -7.34
CA GLY A 41 -1.98 -0.61 -6.36
C GLY A 41 -0.51 -0.86 -6.03
N MET A 42 -0.21 -1.10 -4.75
CA MET A 42 1.13 -1.48 -4.31
C MET A 42 1.07 -2.84 -3.60
N PRO A 43 1.81 -3.88 -4.05
CA PRO A 43 1.77 -5.20 -3.42
C PRO A 43 2.10 -5.21 -1.92
N VAL A 44 2.78 -4.18 -1.43
CA VAL A 44 3.03 -3.98 0.00
C VAL A 44 1.73 -3.77 0.80
N GLU A 45 0.71 -3.15 0.19
CA GLU A 45 -0.61 -2.95 0.80
C GLU A 45 -1.30 -4.30 1.05
N ASP A 46 -1.23 -5.21 0.07
CA ASP A 46 -1.78 -6.56 0.18
C ASP A 46 -1.11 -7.36 1.30
N VAL A 47 0.23 -7.33 1.36
CA VAL A 47 1.00 -8.03 2.40
C VAL A 47 0.77 -7.43 3.78
N ALA A 48 0.72 -6.10 3.88
CA ALA A 48 0.47 -5.40 5.14
C ALA A 48 -0.92 -5.76 5.69
N TRP A 49 -1.95 -5.65 4.86
CA TRP A 49 -3.31 -5.98 5.26
C TRP A 49 -3.49 -7.47 5.55
N GLY A 50 -2.94 -8.33 4.69
CA GLY A 50 -2.93 -9.78 4.91
C GLY A 50 -2.28 -10.16 6.23
N THR A 51 -1.20 -9.47 6.63
CA THR A 51 -0.53 -9.70 7.92
C THR A 51 -1.41 -9.33 9.11
N VAL A 52 -2.13 -8.21 9.05
CA VAL A 52 -3.06 -7.78 10.11
C VAL A 52 -4.19 -8.80 10.28
N VAL A 53 -4.84 -9.17 9.17
CA VAL A 53 -5.94 -10.15 9.19
C VAL A 53 -5.46 -11.52 9.67
N TYR A 54 -4.31 -11.99 9.18
CA TYR A 54 -3.73 -13.27 9.57
C TYR A 54 -3.41 -13.33 11.07
N ARG A 55 -2.76 -12.30 11.62
CA ARG A 55 -2.47 -12.23 13.06
C ARG A 55 -3.74 -12.22 13.89
N LYS A 56 -4.78 -11.50 13.43
CA LYS A 56 -6.06 -11.47 14.12
C LYS A 56 -6.76 -12.83 14.11
N ALA A 57 -6.70 -13.55 12.99
CA ALA A 57 -7.24 -14.90 12.88
C ALA A 57 -6.53 -15.87 13.85
N LEU A 58 -5.20 -15.77 13.99
CA LEU A 58 -4.44 -16.57 14.96
C LEU A 58 -4.88 -16.30 16.41
N GLU A 59 -5.04 -15.03 16.80
CA GLU A 59 -5.53 -14.65 18.14
C GLU A 59 -6.92 -15.23 18.45
N GLN A 60 -7.75 -15.37 17.42
CA GLN A 60 -9.14 -15.85 17.54
C GLN A 60 -9.29 -17.36 17.30
N GLY A 61 -8.20 -18.09 17.02
CA GLY A 61 -8.26 -19.52 16.71
C GLY A 61 -8.99 -19.83 15.39
N ILE A 62 -8.94 -18.92 14.42
CA ILE A 62 -9.59 -19.05 13.11
C ILE A 62 -8.59 -19.57 12.07
N GLY A 63 -9.01 -20.58 11.29
CA GLY A 63 -8.27 -21.11 10.14
C GLY A 63 -7.87 -22.57 10.28
N VAL A 64 -7.17 -23.09 9.27
CA VAL A 64 -6.67 -24.48 9.24
C VAL A 64 -5.18 -24.45 8.90
N LYS A 65 -4.35 -25.07 9.75
CA LYS A 65 -2.94 -25.25 9.45
C LYS A 65 -2.79 -26.35 8.42
N LEU A 66 -2.23 -26.02 7.27
CA LEU A 66 -1.94 -26.97 6.21
C LEU A 66 -0.51 -27.48 6.34
N ASN A 67 -0.29 -28.76 6.05
CA ASN A 67 1.07 -29.27 5.89
C ASN A 67 1.65 -28.75 4.56
N LEU A 68 2.85 -28.21 4.59
CA LEU A 68 3.50 -27.72 3.37
C LEU A 68 3.98 -28.90 2.54
N TRP A 69 4.82 -29.79 3.10
CA TRP A 69 5.32 -31.02 2.48
C TRP A 69 5.57 -32.11 3.54
N GLU A 70 5.40 -33.39 3.19
CA GLU A 70 5.82 -34.54 4.03
C GLU A 70 7.35 -34.71 4.05
N THR A 71 8.02 -34.40 2.95
CA THR A 71 9.49 -34.41 2.81
C THR A 71 9.90 -33.29 1.84
N PRO A 72 10.94 -32.49 2.14
CA PRO A 72 11.37 -31.41 1.24
C PRO A 72 11.85 -31.91 -0.12
N VAL A 73 11.56 -31.18 -1.20
CA VAL A 73 11.93 -31.58 -2.58
C VAL A 73 13.44 -31.46 -2.84
N LEU A 74 14.15 -30.61 -2.10
CA LEU A 74 15.58 -30.30 -2.28
C LEU A 74 16.48 -30.88 -1.17
N SER A 75 16.00 -31.87 -0.42
CA SER A 75 16.79 -32.58 0.59
C SER A 75 17.78 -33.56 -0.02
#